data_AF-A0A853B9B4-F1
#
_entry.id   AF-A0A853B9B4-F1
#
_cell.length_a   1.000
_cell.length_b   1.000
_cell.length_c   1.000
_cell.angle_alpha   90.00
_cell.angle_beta   90.00
_cell.angle_gamma   90.00
#
_symmetry.space_group_name_H-M   'P 1'
#
loop_
_entity.id
_entity.type
_entity.pdbx_description
1 polymer ?
#
loop_
_entity_poly.entity_id
_entity_poly.type
_entity_poly.pdbx_seq_one_letter_code
_entity_poly.pdbx_strand_id
1 'polypeptide(L)'
;MVRRVVSRDGTRIAVAEAGDRTAPTLVCVHGYPDDRSVWDDVVSLLARRFHVVAYDVRGAGESDVPARRQDYALDRLAEDLEAVLAAVSPGRPAHLLAHDWGSIQSWHAVTSGALRGRIASFTSISGPSLDHAGHWFRGKLRRPPGWLPALRQLVHSTYILFFRIPVVPELGWRSGAGHRVLAKLSGSGAGRPAVADAVHGLELYRANIGARLSRPEPREAEIPVQVLAPLGDPYVTPPLQTEVGRWAPRLWVRRLPGGHWIPRERPDVIARCAAELVELAEGGPETRSLRRARSAGFGAHLVVVTGASRFALAAVAAFEAAGAEVVTAAAPEDAEQFAKEIRERHGVPDVVVDGHGAGRAFAGQMAEQGEGGAVVLHDPAEAAHLRTRFPGITAVVADDGPPERAAKKVLRALAP
;
A
#
# COMPACT_ATOMS: atom_id res chain seq x y z
N MET A 1 -19.83 -0.64 -18.97
CA MET A 1 -19.63 -1.02 -20.39
C MET A 1 -18.14 -1.13 -20.62
N VAL A 2 -17.66 -2.23 -21.20
CA VAL A 2 -16.24 -2.43 -21.50
C VAL A 2 -15.99 -1.97 -22.94
N ARG A 3 -14.97 -1.13 -23.15
CA ARG A 3 -14.49 -0.76 -24.48
C ARG A 3 -13.07 -1.26 -24.68
N ARG A 4 -12.62 -1.35 -25.94
CA ARG A 4 -11.24 -1.70 -26.27
C ARG A 4 -10.49 -0.48 -26.79
N VAL A 5 -9.28 -0.28 -26.30
CA VAL A 5 -8.31 0.69 -26.81
C VAL A 5 -7.18 -0.07 -27.50
N VAL A 6 -6.56 0.51 -28.52
CA VAL A 6 -5.53 -0.18 -29.31
C VAL A 6 -4.16 0.36 -28.88
N SER A 7 -3.31 -0.53 -28.37
CA SER A 7 -1.92 -0.24 -28.06
C SER A 7 -1.08 -0.07 -29.32
N ARG A 8 0.14 0.44 -29.17
CA ARG A 8 1.04 0.77 -30.31
C ARG A 8 1.36 -0.43 -31.20
N ASP A 9 1.46 -1.62 -30.61
CA ASP A 9 1.72 -2.88 -31.31
C ASP A 9 0.45 -3.57 -31.87
N GLY A 10 -0.71 -2.92 -31.76
CA GLY A 10 -2.00 -3.46 -32.21
C GLY A 10 -2.73 -4.29 -31.16
N THR A 11 -2.15 -4.53 -29.97
CA THR A 11 -2.81 -5.25 -28.87
C THR A 11 -4.03 -4.48 -28.41
N ARG A 12 -5.20 -5.12 -28.35
CA ARG A 12 -6.41 -4.48 -27.82
C ARG A 12 -6.47 -4.65 -26.31
N ILE A 13 -6.62 -3.53 -25.61
CA ILE A 13 -6.70 -3.45 -24.16
C ILE A 13 -8.15 -3.16 -23.76
N ALA A 14 -8.75 -4.04 -22.96
CA ALA A 14 -10.08 -3.88 -22.42
C ALA A 14 -10.09 -2.87 -21.27
N VAL A 15 -11.00 -1.91 -21.33
CA VAL A 15 -11.12 -0.78 -20.40
C VAL A 15 -12.55 -0.67 -19.93
N ALA A 16 -12.73 -0.61 -18.61
CA ALA A 16 -13.98 -0.27 -17.95
C ALA A 16 -13.87 1.11 -17.32
N GLU A 17 -14.94 1.91 -17.42
CA GLU A 17 -15.02 3.26 -16.88
C GLU A 17 -16.25 3.38 -15.96
N ALA A 18 -16.10 4.13 -14.88
CA ALA A 18 -17.17 4.48 -13.95
C ALA A 18 -17.00 5.94 -13.47
N GLY A 19 -18.11 6.58 -13.14
CA GLY A 19 -18.13 7.98 -12.69
C GLY A 19 -18.17 9.01 -13.81
N ASP A 20 -18.15 10.30 -13.43
CA ASP A 20 -18.23 11.43 -14.34
C ASP A 20 -16.89 11.68 -15.03
N ARG A 21 -16.86 11.61 -16.37
CA ARG A 21 -15.65 11.83 -17.20
C ARG A 21 -15.01 13.22 -17.05
N THR A 22 -15.75 14.19 -16.51
CA THR A 22 -15.24 15.54 -16.23
C THR A 22 -14.48 15.60 -14.90
N ALA A 23 -14.77 14.71 -13.95
CA ALA A 23 -14.07 14.60 -12.66
C ALA A 23 -12.65 14.04 -12.84
N PRO A 24 -11.67 14.31 -11.95
CA PRO A 24 -10.30 13.84 -12.10
C PRO A 24 -10.20 12.34 -12.42
N THR A 25 -9.35 12.00 -13.39
CA THR A 25 -9.25 10.62 -13.91
C THR A 25 -8.29 9.81 -13.05
N LEU A 26 -8.79 8.73 -12.46
CA LEU A 26 -7.99 7.75 -11.72
C LEU A 26 -7.96 6.42 -12.50
N VAL A 27 -6.77 6.01 -12.94
CA VAL A 27 -6.54 4.76 -13.64
C VAL A 27 -6.04 3.68 -12.67
N CYS A 28 -6.85 2.66 -12.48
CA CYS A 28 -6.58 1.47 -11.69
C CYS A 28 -5.89 0.39 -12.53
N VAL A 29 -4.75 -0.10 -12.06
CA VAL A 29 -3.92 -1.08 -12.77
C VAL A 29 -3.72 -2.32 -11.90
N HIS A 30 -4.35 -3.43 -12.30
CA HIS A 30 -4.26 -4.70 -11.57
C HIS A 30 -2.90 -5.40 -11.79
N GLY A 31 -2.59 -6.36 -10.93
CA GLY A 31 -1.42 -7.21 -11.06
C GLY A 31 -1.75 -8.66 -11.40
N TYR A 32 -0.76 -9.53 -11.22
CA TYR A 32 -0.89 -10.96 -11.44
C TYR A 32 -1.42 -11.65 -10.18
N PRO A 33 -2.27 -12.69 -10.31
CA PRO A 33 -2.85 -13.26 -11.53
C PRO A 33 -4.28 -12.74 -11.80
N ASP A 34 -4.61 -11.55 -11.28
CA ASP A 34 -5.95 -10.96 -11.39
C ASP A 34 -6.23 -10.37 -12.78
N ASP A 35 -7.47 -9.90 -12.92
CA ASP A 35 -7.94 -8.96 -13.93
C ASP A 35 -8.42 -7.65 -13.24
N ARG A 36 -9.05 -6.74 -13.99
CA ARG A 36 -9.55 -5.47 -13.45
C ARG A 36 -10.54 -5.61 -12.28
N SER A 37 -11.21 -6.76 -12.10
CA SER A 37 -12.22 -6.99 -11.05
C SER A 37 -11.67 -6.89 -9.64
N VAL A 38 -10.34 -6.97 -9.46
CA VAL A 38 -9.69 -6.69 -8.17
C VAL A 38 -10.04 -5.30 -7.62
N TRP A 39 -10.45 -4.39 -8.50
CA TRP A 39 -10.81 -3.01 -8.18
C TRP A 39 -12.31 -2.78 -8.00
N ASP A 40 -13.19 -3.75 -8.21
CA ASP A 40 -14.65 -3.50 -8.27
C ASP A 40 -15.20 -2.78 -7.02
N ASP A 41 -14.77 -3.21 -5.83
CA ASP A 41 -15.18 -2.58 -4.57
C ASP A 41 -14.58 -1.17 -4.40
N VAL A 42 -13.32 -0.98 -4.81
CA VAL A 42 -12.65 0.33 -4.79
C VAL A 42 -13.31 1.30 -5.77
N VAL A 43 -13.63 0.84 -6.98
CA VAL A 43 -14.34 1.60 -8.01
C VAL A 43 -15.70 2.05 -7.48
N SER A 44 -16.43 1.16 -6.83
CA SER A 44 -17.75 1.46 -6.26
C SER A 44 -17.71 2.59 -5.23
N LEU A 45 -16.61 2.70 -4.47
CA LEU A 45 -16.40 3.75 -3.47
C LEU A 45 -15.92 5.08 -4.07
N LEU A 46 -15.24 5.05 -5.22
CA LEU A 46 -14.60 6.22 -5.84
C LEU A 46 -15.38 6.84 -7.00
N ALA A 47 -16.24 6.08 -7.68
CA ALA A 47 -16.94 6.52 -8.89
C ALA A 47 -17.89 7.72 -8.69
N ARG A 48 -18.25 8.03 -7.44
CA ARG A 48 -19.04 9.24 -7.13
C ARG A 48 -18.23 10.54 -7.16
N ARG A 49 -16.90 10.46 -7.06
CA ARG A 49 -15.99 11.61 -6.91
C ARG A 49 -14.98 11.72 -8.05
N PHE A 50 -14.70 10.62 -8.74
CA PHE A 50 -13.66 10.53 -9.76
C PHE A 50 -14.17 9.84 -11.01
N HIS A 51 -13.53 10.12 -12.14
CA HIS A 51 -13.60 9.26 -13.32
C HIS A 51 -12.66 8.07 -13.11
N VAL A 52 -13.20 6.95 -12.67
CA VAL A 52 -12.41 5.76 -12.36
C VAL A 52 -12.35 4.85 -13.58
N VAL A 53 -11.14 4.51 -13.99
CA VAL A 53 -10.85 3.68 -15.16
C VAL A 53 -10.09 2.46 -14.68
N ALA A 54 -10.57 1.25 -14.97
CA ALA A 54 -9.81 0.03 -14.73
C ALA A 54 -9.64 -0.71 -16.05
N TYR A 55 -8.42 -1.15 -16.36
CA TYR A 55 -8.15 -1.90 -17.59
C TYR A 55 -7.52 -3.25 -17.30
N ASP A 56 -7.79 -4.23 -18.17
CA ASP A 56 -7.14 -5.52 -18.09
C ASP A 56 -5.76 -5.42 -18.76
N VAL A 57 -4.71 -5.71 -18.01
CA VAL A 57 -3.34 -5.83 -18.53
C VAL A 57 -3.32 -6.91 -19.62
N ARG A 58 -2.52 -6.70 -20.68
CA ARG A 58 -2.35 -7.68 -21.77
C ARG A 58 -2.15 -9.11 -21.22
N GLY A 59 -2.87 -10.07 -21.79
CA GLY A 59 -2.87 -11.45 -21.33
C GLY A 59 -3.87 -11.78 -20.21
N ALA A 60 -4.60 -10.80 -19.67
CA ALA A 60 -5.62 -11.00 -18.64
C ALA A 60 -7.01 -10.52 -19.08
N GLY A 61 -8.05 -11.05 -18.44
CA GLY A 61 -9.43 -10.59 -18.60
C GLY A 61 -9.90 -10.59 -20.06
N GLU A 62 -10.39 -9.44 -20.52
CA GLU A 62 -10.94 -9.26 -21.88
C GLU A 62 -9.97 -8.60 -22.88
N SER A 63 -8.72 -8.37 -22.44
CA SER A 63 -7.63 -7.90 -23.28
C SER A 63 -7.07 -9.01 -24.16
N ASP A 64 -6.42 -8.63 -25.26
CA ASP A 64 -5.76 -9.59 -26.11
C ASP A 64 -4.61 -10.31 -25.37
N VAL A 65 -4.30 -11.52 -25.82
CA VAL A 65 -3.24 -12.38 -25.26
C VAL A 65 -2.09 -12.47 -26.28
N PRO A 66 -1.02 -11.67 -26.13
CA PRO A 66 0.13 -11.76 -27.01
C PRO A 66 0.80 -13.14 -26.96
N ALA A 67 1.26 -13.61 -28.12
CA ALA A 67 1.82 -14.96 -28.25
C ALA A 67 3.29 -15.06 -27.82
N ARG A 68 4.07 -13.98 -27.93
CA ARG A 68 5.52 -13.99 -27.66
C ARG A 68 5.81 -13.38 -26.30
N ARG A 69 6.74 -13.98 -25.57
CA ARG A 69 7.23 -13.47 -24.28
C ARG A 69 7.67 -12.00 -24.32
N GLN A 70 8.38 -11.60 -25.37
CA GLN A 70 8.87 -10.22 -25.51
C GLN A 70 7.73 -9.18 -25.59
N ASP A 71 6.53 -9.61 -25.97
CA ASP A 71 5.35 -8.75 -26.01
C ASP A 71 4.78 -8.50 -24.60
N TYR A 72 5.36 -9.07 -23.54
CA TYR A 72 5.05 -8.76 -22.12
C TYR A 72 6.13 -7.88 -21.46
N ALA A 73 7.08 -7.34 -22.24
CA ALA A 73 8.11 -6.46 -21.71
C ALA A 73 7.51 -5.18 -21.09
N LEU A 74 8.15 -4.63 -20.05
CA LEU A 74 7.72 -3.41 -19.37
C LEU A 74 7.45 -2.23 -20.32
N ASP A 75 8.24 -2.10 -21.41
CA ASP A 75 8.02 -1.06 -22.41
C ASP A 75 6.68 -1.24 -23.15
N ARG A 76 6.26 -2.49 -23.40
CA ARG A 76 4.94 -2.79 -23.99
C ARG A 76 3.80 -2.50 -23.02
N LEU A 77 4.01 -2.79 -21.74
CA LEU A 77 3.04 -2.45 -20.69
C LEU A 77 2.89 -0.93 -20.50
N ALA A 78 3.98 -0.17 -20.67
CA ALA A 78 3.92 1.29 -20.69
C ALA A 78 3.22 1.83 -21.94
N GLU A 79 3.40 1.21 -23.11
CA GLU A 79 2.65 1.55 -24.34
C GLU A 79 1.14 1.29 -24.18
N ASP A 80 0.75 0.23 -23.46
CA ASP A 80 -0.67 -0.01 -23.13
C ASP A 80 -1.23 1.10 -22.26
N LEU A 81 -0.51 1.46 -21.19
CA LEU A 81 -0.91 2.55 -20.30
C LEU A 81 -0.99 3.87 -21.06
N GLU A 82 -0.05 4.14 -21.97
CA GLU A 82 -0.08 5.32 -22.86
C GLU A 82 -1.38 5.37 -23.67
N ALA A 83 -1.75 4.26 -24.31
CA ALA A 83 -2.97 4.15 -25.12
C ALA A 83 -4.24 4.33 -24.28
N VAL A 84 -4.27 3.73 -23.08
CA VAL A 84 -5.38 3.93 -22.12
C VAL A 84 -5.48 5.41 -21.75
N LEU A 85 -4.38 6.03 -21.30
CA LEU A 85 -4.35 7.45 -20.91
C LEU A 85 -4.77 8.38 -22.06
N ALA A 86 -4.33 8.12 -23.29
CA ALA A 86 -4.77 8.86 -24.47
C ALA A 86 -6.27 8.74 -24.73
N ALA A 87 -6.85 7.57 -24.48
CA ALA A 87 -8.27 7.33 -24.71
C ALA A 87 -9.19 7.88 -23.61
N VAL A 88 -8.74 7.90 -22.35
CA VAL A 88 -9.58 8.22 -21.18
C VAL A 88 -9.32 9.61 -20.59
N SER A 89 -8.14 10.18 -20.85
CA SER A 89 -7.74 11.50 -20.34
C SER A 89 -6.83 12.21 -21.36
N PRO A 90 -7.33 12.54 -22.58
CA PRO A 90 -6.51 13.13 -23.63
C PRO A 90 -6.01 14.55 -23.29
N GLY A 91 -6.82 15.33 -22.57
CA GLY A 91 -6.56 16.75 -22.33
C GLY A 91 -5.92 17.09 -20.98
N ARG A 92 -5.70 16.11 -20.10
CA ARG A 92 -5.13 16.34 -18.76
C ARG A 92 -4.38 15.11 -18.24
N PRO A 93 -3.39 15.31 -17.35
CA PRO A 93 -2.75 14.20 -16.65
C PRO A 93 -3.77 13.39 -15.84
N ALA A 94 -3.53 12.08 -15.67
CA ALA A 94 -4.36 11.21 -14.83
C ALA A 94 -3.59 10.72 -13.59
N HIS A 95 -4.29 10.20 -12.60
CA HIS A 95 -3.70 9.59 -11.42
C HIS A 95 -3.65 8.08 -11.59
N LEU A 96 -2.64 7.42 -11.01
CA LEU A 96 -2.52 5.96 -11.05
C LEU A 96 -2.77 5.37 -9.66
N LEU A 97 -3.55 4.30 -9.61
CA LEU A 97 -3.68 3.42 -8.44
C LEU A 97 -3.34 2.01 -8.90
N ALA A 98 -2.26 1.43 -8.40
CA ALA A 98 -1.76 0.19 -8.97
C ALA A 98 -1.33 -0.81 -7.91
N HIS A 99 -1.55 -2.09 -8.22
CA HIS A 99 -1.31 -3.21 -7.32
C HIS A 99 -0.44 -4.28 -7.99
N ASP A 100 0.49 -4.87 -7.24
CA ASP A 100 1.36 -5.97 -7.70
C ASP A 100 2.06 -5.65 -9.05
N TRP A 101 1.90 -6.44 -10.11
CA TRP A 101 2.47 -6.18 -11.43
C TRP A 101 1.97 -4.90 -12.06
N GLY A 102 0.73 -4.51 -11.77
CA GLY A 102 0.21 -3.20 -12.15
C GLY A 102 1.03 -2.07 -11.54
N SER A 103 1.45 -2.24 -10.28
CA SER A 103 2.37 -1.32 -9.62
C SER A 103 3.77 -1.38 -10.22
N ILE A 104 4.30 -2.57 -10.51
CA ILE A 104 5.61 -2.74 -11.15
C ILE A 104 5.67 -2.01 -12.50
N GLN A 105 4.68 -2.21 -13.37
CA GLN A 105 4.64 -1.56 -14.67
C GLN A 105 4.37 -0.06 -14.57
N SER A 106 3.57 0.38 -13.58
CA SER A 106 3.34 1.81 -13.33
C SER A 106 4.61 2.50 -12.85
N TRP A 107 5.43 1.85 -12.01
CA TRP A 107 6.75 2.34 -11.64
C TRP A 107 7.65 2.54 -12.86
N HIS A 108 7.67 1.58 -13.79
CA HIS A 108 8.42 1.73 -15.04
C HIS A 108 7.91 2.91 -15.87
N ALA A 109 6.58 3.06 -15.98
CA ALA A 109 5.94 4.13 -16.73
C ALA A 109 6.24 5.52 -16.15
N VAL A 110 6.18 5.70 -14.84
CA VAL A 110 6.41 7.00 -14.17
C VAL A 110 7.89 7.39 -14.10
N THR A 111 8.81 6.44 -14.25
CA THR A 111 10.26 6.68 -14.15
C THR A 111 11.00 6.67 -15.49
N SER A 112 10.43 6.08 -16.55
CA SER A 112 11.05 6.02 -17.89
C SER A 112 11.00 7.33 -18.67
N GLY A 113 10.22 8.32 -18.22
CA GLY A 113 10.06 9.62 -18.86
C GLY A 113 9.12 9.64 -20.07
N ALA A 114 8.75 8.48 -20.63
CA ALA A 114 7.85 8.38 -21.78
C ALA A 114 6.47 8.99 -21.54
N LEU A 115 5.96 8.90 -20.29
CA LEU A 115 4.67 9.44 -19.88
C LEU A 115 4.79 10.72 -19.04
N ARG A 116 5.91 11.43 -19.13
CA ARG A 116 6.10 12.70 -18.42
C ARG A 116 4.98 13.68 -18.80
N GLY A 117 4.35 14.29 -17.79
CA GLY A 117 3.21 15.20 -17.98
C GLY A 117 1.89 14.52 -18.31
N ARG A 118 1.82 13.18 -18.43
CA ARG A 118 0.56 12.43 -18.61
C ARG A 118 0.03 11.83 -17.31
N ILE A 119 0.86 11.80 -16.26
CA ILE A 119 0.52 11.27 -14.95
C ILE A 119 0.70 12.37 -13.90
N ALA A 120 -0.33 12.60 -13.09
CA ALA A 120 -0.35 13.64 -12.07
C ALA A 120 0.17 13.15 -10.71
N SER A 121 -0.22 11.94 -10.31
CA SER A 121 0.24 11.25 -9.08
C SER A 121 0.12 9.73 -9.21
N PHE A 122 0.79 9.00 -8.32
CA PHE A 122 0.84 7.55 -8.35
C PHE A 122 0.76 6.92 -6.94
N THR A 123 -0.23 6.07 -6.71
CA THR A 123 -0.35 5.21 -5.54
C THR A 123 0.05 3.77 -5.89
N SER A 124 1.12 3.29 -5.26
CA SER A 124 1.73 1.96 -5.43
C SER A 124 1.36 1.04 -4.26
N ILE A 125 0.94 -0.19 -4.56
CA ILE A 125 0.59 -1.21 -3.56
C ILE A 125 1.29 -2.53 -3.92
N SER A 126 2.09 -3.09 -3.02
CA SER A 126 2.63 -4.46 -3.14
C SER A 126 3.37 -4.79 -4.45
N GLY A 127 3.97 -3.81 -5.13
CA GLY A 127 4.69 -4.03 -6.38
C GLY A 127 5.80 -3.00 -6.61
N PRO A 128 7.04 -3.27 -6.18
CA PRO A 128 8.13 -2.30 -6.25
C PRO A 128 8.68 -2.19 -7.68
N SER A 129 9.27 -1.03 -8.01
CA SER A 129 10.09 -0.91 -9.23
C SER A 129 11.19 -1.97 -9.27
N LEU A 130 11.30 -2.70 -10.39
CA LEU A 130 12.35 -3.71 -10.55
C LEU A 130 13.75 -3.08 -10.55
N ASP A 131 13.92 -1.88 -11.12
CA ASP A 131 15.20 -1.18 -11.09
C ASP A 131 15.58 -0.79 -9.65
N HIS A 132 14.61 -0.26 -8.89
CA HIS A 132 14.84 0.14 -7.51
C HIS A 132 15.15 -1.06 -6.63
N ALA A 133 14.45 -2.18 -6.83
CA ALA A 133 14.71 -3.45 -6.16
C ALA A 133 16.13 -3.96 -6.47
N GLY A 134 16.57 -3.92 -7.74
CA GLY A 134 17.93 -4.29 -8.13
C GLY A 134 18.99 -3.46 -7.40
N HIS A 135 18.80 -2.14 -7.34
CA HIS A 135 19.69 -1.27 -6.55
C HIS A 135 19.59 -1.50 -5.04
N TRP A 136 18.41 -1.81 -4.52
CA TRP A 136 18.18 -2.09 -3.10
C TRP A 136 18.93 -3.34 -2.66
N PHE A 137 18.79 -4.45 -3.39
CA PHE A 137 19.53 -5.69 -3.12
C PHE A 137 21.04 -5.45 -3.13
N ARG A 138 21.56 -4.76 -4.16
CA ARG A 138 22.99 -4.40 -4.24
C ARG A 138 23.44 -3.55 -3.05
N GLY A 139 22.63 -2.61 -2.60
CA GLY A 139 22.95 -1.75 -1.46
C GLY A 139 22.96 -2.52 -0.14
N LYS A 140 21.94 -3.34 0.12
CA LYS A 140 21.79 -4.13 1.35
C LYS A 140 22.86 -5.20 1.50
N LEU A 141 23.21 -5.89 0.41
CA LEU A 141 24.26 -6.92 0.43
C LEU A 141 25.68 -6.36 0.64
N ARG A 142 25.90 -5.06 0.43
CA ARG A 142 27.21 -4.41 0.62
C ARG A 142 27.52 -3.99 2.06
N ARG A 143 26.55 -3.98 2.97
CA ARG A 143 26.74 -3.48 4.35
C ARG A 143 26.14 -4.45 5.38
N PRO A 144 26.92 -5.04 6.30
CA PRO A 144 26.37 -5.78 7.44
C PRO A 144 25.75 -4.82 8.48
N PRO A 145 24.62 -5.16 9.14
CA PRO A 145 23.79 -6.37 8.98
C PRO A 145 22.66 -6.20 7.95
N GLY A 146 22.79 -5.27 6.98
CA GLY A 146 21.80 -5.00 5.94
C GLY A 146 21.44 -6.19 5.03
N TRP A 147 22.24 -7.25 5.05
CA TRP A 147 21.95 -8.51 4.36
C TRP A 147 20.73 -9.25 4.93
N LEU A 148 20.38 -9.10 6.22
CA LEU A 148 19.23 -9.81 6.81
C LEU A 148 17.90 -9.46 6.11
N PRO A 149 17.53 -8.17 5.94
CA PRO A 149 16.36 -7.80 5.14
C PRO A 149 16.38 -8.36 3.71
N ALA A 150 17.55 -8.35 3.05
CA ALA A 150 17.69 -8.86 1.69
C ALA A 150 17.45 -10.37 1.60
N LEU A 151 18.03 -11.14 2.52
CA LEU A 151 17.78 -12.59 2.61
C LEU A 151 16.31 -12.89 2.90
N ARG A 152 15.68 -12.15 3.82
CA ARG A 152 14.26 -12.31 4.11
C ARG A 152 13.43 -12.13 2.84
N GLN A 153 13.67 -11.06 2.09
CA GLN A 153 12.97 -10.85 0.82
C GLN A 153 13.26 -11.96 -0.21
N LEU A 154 14.49 -12.46 -0.33
CA LEU A 154 14.81 -13.56 -1.24
C LEU A 154 13.99 -14.82 -0.95
N VAL A 155 13.75 -15.14 0.33
CA VAL A 155 12.88 -16.25 0.74
C VAL A 155 11.44 -16.00 0.25
N HIS A 156 10.91 -14.80 0.49
CA HIS A 156 9.58 -14.41 0.00
C HIS A 156 9.47 -14.41 -1.53
N SER A 157 10.58 -14.28 -2.26
CA SER A 157 10.64 -14.25 -3.72
C SER A 157 11.00 -15.57 -4.39
N THR A 158 11.09 -16.68 -3.65
CA THR A 158 11.44 -18.01 -4.21
C THR A 158 10.46 -18.49 -5.28
N TYR A 159 9.20 -18.08 -5.21
CA TYR A 159 8.17 -18.39 -6.22
C TYR A 159 8.53 -17.85 -7.61
N ILE A 160 9.32 -16.78 -7.70
CA ILE A 160 9.78 -16.22 -8.98
C ILE A 160 10.66 -17.23 -9.72
N LEU A 161 11.49 -17.99 -9.01
CA LEU A 161 12.30 -19.05 -9.61
C LEU A 161 11.41 -20.19 -10.11
N PHE A 162 10.40 -20.56 -9.32
CA PHE A 162 9.40 -21.56 -9.69
C PHE A 162 8.65 -21.17 -10.98
N PHE A 163 8.24 -19.90 -11.12
CA PHE A 163 7.55 -19.41 -12.33
C PHE A 163 8.40 -19.45 -13.60
N ARG A 164 9.73 -19.61 -13.50
CA ARG A 164 10.63 -19.75 -14.65
C ARG A 164 10.80 -21.19 -15.13
N ILE A 165 10.38 -22.18 -14.34
CA ILE A 165 10.46 -23.59 -14.72
C ILE A 165 9.43 -23.80 -15.85
N PRO A 166 9.80 -24.27 -17.04
CA PRO A 166 8.84 -24.50 -18.12
C PRO A 166 7.80 -25.55 -17.71
N VAL A 167 6.54 -25.35 -18.10
CA VAL A 167 5.42 -26.30 -17.97
C VAL A 167 4.92 -26.52 -16.54
N VAL A 168 5.79 -26.50 -15.53
CA VAL A 168 5.44 -26.79 -14.13
C VAL A 168 4.43 -25.80 -13.53
N PRO A 169 4.64 -24.46 -13.52
CA PRO A 169 3.67 -23.52 -12.98
C PRO A 169 2.36 -23.53 -13.78
N GLU A 170 2.41 -23.75 -15.09
CA GLU A 170 1.22 -23.87 -15.93
C GLU A 170 0.38 -25.11 -15.55
N LEU A 171 1.03 -26.26 -15.34
CA LEU A 171 0.36 -27.46 -14.82
C LEU A 171 -0.16 -27.26 -13.41
N GLY A 172 0.56 -26.52 -12.57
CA GLY A 172 0.11 -26.13 -11.23
C GLY A 172 -1.23 -25.39 -11.28
N TRP A 173 -1.37 -24.42 -12.17
CA TRP A 173 -2.64 -23.69 -12.37
C TRP A 173 -3.73 -24.58 -12.99
N ARG A 174 -3.41 -25.29 -14.07
CA ARG A 174 -4.39 -26.13 -14.79
C ARG A 174 -4.92 -27.29 -13.96
N SER A 175 -4.13 -27.80 -13.02
CA SER A 175 -4.55 -28.84 -12.06
C SER A 175 -5.31 -28.30 -10.85
N GLY A 176 -5.42 -26.97 -10.69
CA GLY A 176 -6.00 -26.32 -9.52
C GLY A 176 -5.10 -26.33 -8.27
N ALA A 177 -3.89 -26.88 -8.35
CA ALA A 177 -2.91 -26.80 -7.26
C ALA A 177 -2.52 -25.34 -6.96
N GLY A 178 -2.38 -24.51 -8.00
CA GLY A 178 -2.10 -23.07 -7.89
C GLY A 178 -3.15 -22.34 -7.05
N HIS A 179 -4.45 -22.56 -7.32
CA HIS A 179 -5.54 -21.98 -6.51
C HIS A 179 -5.47 -22.41 -5.04
N ARG A 180 -5.15 -23.67 -4.76
CA ARG A 180 -5.02 -24.16 -3.37
C ARG A 180 -3.85 -23.49 -2.64
N VAL A 181 -2.71 -23.35 -3.30
CA VAL A 181 -1.54 -22.65 -2.73
C VAL A 181 -1.87 -21.18 -2.49
N LEU A 182 -2.48 -20.51 -3.46
CA LEU A 182 -2.90 -19.10 -3.34
C LEU A 182 -3.87 -18.90 -2.17
N ALA A 183 -4.92 -19.72 -2.09
CA ALA A 183 -5.90 -19.64 -1.00
C ALA A 183 -5.26 -19.92 0.38
N LYS A 184 -4.25 -20.79 0.45
CA LYS A 184 -3.52 -21.08 1.69
C LYS A 184 -2.64 -19.92 2.14
N LEU A 185 -1.98 -19.23 1.20
CA LEU A 185 -1.05 -18.14 1.50
C LEU A 185 -1.75 -16.81 1.75
N SER A 186 -2.86 -16.57 1.06
CA SER A 186 -3.50 -15.26 0.96
C SER A 186 -4.96 -15.25 1.44
N GLY A 187 -5.45 -16.38 1.95
CA GLY A 187 -6.84 -16.53 2.38
C GLY A 187 -7.83 -16.30 1.24
N SER A 188 -9.04 -15.85 1.60
CA SER A 188 -10.08 -15.47 0.64
C SER A 188 -9.79 -14.16 -0.09
N GLY A 189 -8.84 -13.34 0.42
CA GLY A 189 -8.52 -12.03 -0.13
C GLY A 189 -8.05 -12.09 -1.59
N ALA A 190 -7.37 -13.15 -2.00
CA ALA A 190 -6.87 -13.31 -3.37
C ALA A 190 -7.94 -13.70 -4.41
N GLY A 191 -9.19 -13.87 -4.01
CA GLY A 191 -10.26 -14.31 -4.90
C GLY A 191 -9.96 -15.66 -5.56
N ARG A 192 -10.48 -15.85 -6.78
CA ARG A 192 -10.25 -17.05 -7.58
C ARG A 192 -9.95 -16.66 -9.03
N PRO A 193 -8.69 -16.34 -9.37
CA PRO A 193 -8.30 -15.88 -10.70
C PRO A 193 -8.62 -16.91 -11.78
N ALA A 194 -8.88 -16.45 -13.00
CA ALA A 194 -9.02 -17.34 -14.15
C ALA A 194 -7.71 -18.09 -14.40
N VAL A 195 -7.81 -19.39 -14.72
CA VAL A 195 -6.63 -20.22 -15.04
C VAL A 195 -5.85 -19.64 -16.22
N ALA A 196 -6.56 -19.07 -17.21
CA ALA A 196 -5.96 -18.46 -18.38
C ALA A 196 -5.04 -17.29 -17.99
N ASP A 197 -5.56 -16.33 -17.24
CA ASP A 197 -4.83 -15.13 -16.79
C ASP A 197 -3.62 -15.51 -15.95
N ALA A 198 -3.79 -16.48 -15.05
CA ALA A 198 -2.72 -16.99 -14.21
C ALA A 198 -1.63 -17.74 -15.01
N VAL A 199 -1.95 -18.31 -16.17
CA VAL A 199 -0.97 -18.95 -17.07
C VAL A 199 -0.29 -17.93 -17.96
N HIS A 200 -1.05 -17.04 -18.61
CA HIS A 200 -0.50 -16.03 -19.51
C HIS A 200 0.37 -15.02 -18.76
N GLY A 201 -0.07 -14.59 -17.57
CA GLY A 201 0.64 -13.62 -16.74
C GLY A 201 1.99 -14.11 -16.22
N LEU A 202 2.30 -15.42 -16.29
CA LEU A 202 3.67 -15.92 -16.04
C LEU A 202 4.70 -15.27 -16.97
N GLU A 203 4.30 -14.86 -18.16
CA GLU A 203 5.19 -14.19 -19.10
C GLU A 203 5.62 -12.79 -18.63
N LEU A 204 4.85 -12.12 -17.76
CA LEU A 204 5.29 -10.88 -17.10
C LEU A 204 6.59 -11.11 -16.30
N TYR A 205 6.63 -12.18 -15.51
CA TYR A 205 7.80 -12.58 -14.73
C TYR A 205 8.98 -12.95 -15.63
N ARG A 206 8.71 -13.80 -16.64
CA ARG A 206 9.74 -14.36 -17.53
C ARG A 206 10.37 -13.32 -18.45
N ALA A 207 9.59 -12.32 -18.88
CA ALA A 207 10.07 -11.26 -19.76
C ALA A 207 10.93 -10.21 -19.01
N ASN A 208 10.61 -9.90 -17.75
CA ASN A 208 11.10 -8.66 -17.13
C ASN A 208 12.10 -8.84 -15.99
N ILE A 209 11.86 -9.79 -15.07
CA ILE A 209 12.57 -9.81 -13.79
C ILE A 209 14.08 -10.02 -13.96
N GLY A 210 14.49 -11.00 -14.76
CA GLY A 210 15.91 -11.32 -14.92
C GLY A 210 16.72 -10.16 -15.50
N ALA A 211 16.19 -9.51 -16.54
CA ALA A 211 16.87 -8.39 -17.20
C ALA A 211 16.96 -7.16 -16.27
N ARG A 212 15.85 -6.74 -15.66
CA ARG A 212 15.79 -5.51 -14.86
C ARG A 212 16.52 -5.62 -13.52
N LEU A 213 16.43 -6.75 -12.83
CA LEU A 213 17.18 -6.92 -11.57
C LEU A 213 18.70 -6.99 -11.80
N SER A 214 19.15 -7.55 -12.94
CA SER A 214 20.57 -7.71 -13.24
C SER A 214 21.22 -6.44 -13.79
N ARG A 215 20.46 -5.55 -14.44
CA ARG A 215 20.94 -4.27 -14.99
C ARG A 215 19.94 -3.14 -14.67
N PRO A 216 19.79 -2.79 -13.38
CA PRO A 216 18.87 -1.74 -12.98
C PRO A 216 19.39 -0.37 -13.43
N GLU A 217 18.47 0.46 -13.87
CA GLU A 217 18.75 1.85 -14.26
C GLU A 217 18.39 2.84 -13.13
N PRO A 218 19.17 3.91 -12.92
CA PRO A 218 18.84 4.94 -11.94
C PRO A 218 17.77 5.86 -12.50
N ARG A 219 16.51 5.61 -12.15
CA ARG A 219 15.36 6.38 -12.64
C ARG A 219 14.48 6.86 -11.49
N GLU A 220 14.15 8.16 -11.50
CA GLU A 220 13.38 8.83 -10.46
C GLU A 220 11.96 9.15 -10.95
N ALA A 221 11.01 9.13 -10.02
CA ALA A 221 9.64 9.58 -10.25
C ALA A 221 9.54 11.07 -9.88
N GLU A 222 9.20 11.90 -10.85
CA GLU A 222 9.08 13.35 -10.64
C GLU A 222 7.73 13.77 -10.07
N ILE A 223 6.75 12.86 -10.06
CA ILE A 223 5.38 13.06 -9.60
C ILE A 223 5.23 12.78 -8.08
N PRO A 224 4.16 13.24 -7.41
CA PRO A 224 3.81 12.75 -6.08
C PRO A 224 3.58 11.23 -6.12
N VAL A 225 4.24 10.51 -5.24
CA VAL A 225 4.12 9.06 -5.10
C VAL A 225 3.65 8.71 -3.69
N GLN A 226 2.66 7.86 -3.60
CA GLN A 226 2.27 7.21 -2.35
C GLN A 226 2.57 5.72 -2.44
N VAL A 227 3.15 5.16 -1.38
CA VAL A 227 3.33 3.72 -1.21
C VAL A 227 2.43 3.27 -0.08
N LEU A 228 1.50 2.36 -0.39
CA LEU A 228 0.72 1.62 0.60
C LEU A 228 1.36 0.24 0.75
N ALA A 229 2.03 0.00 1.87
CA ALA A 229 2.79 -1.21 2.13
C ALA A 229 2.06 -2.10 3.15
N PRO A 230 1.39 -3.18 2.73
CA PRO A 230 0.75 -4.10 3.65
C PRO A 230 1.78 -4.81 4.53
N LEU A 231 1.52 -4.84 5.84
CA LEU A 231 2.43 -5.40 6.82
C LEU A 231 2.47 -6.94 6.82
N GLY A 232 1.38 -7.58 6.37
CA GLY A 232 1.20 -9.02 6.29
C GLY A 232 1.42 -9.60 4.90
N ASP A 233 2.05 -8.86 3.98
CA ASP A 233 2.29 -9.32 2.61
C ASP A 233 3.30 -10.50 2.57
N PRO A 234 2.90 -11.69 2.09
CA PRO A 234 3.77 -12.86 2.03
C PRO A 234 4.72 -12.86 0.82
N TYR A 235 4.66 -11.87 -0.09
CA TYR A 235 5.49 -11.80 -1.30
C TYR A 235 6.45 -10.61 -1.28
N VAL A 236 6.00 -9.45 -0.81
CA VAL A 236 6.77 -8.20 -0.86
C VAL A 236 6.89 -7.59 0.53
N THR A 237 8.09 -7.65 1.11
CA THR A 237 8.31 -7.12 2.47
C THR A 237 8.18 -5.59 2.51
N PRO A 238 7.70 -5.01 3.63
CA PRO A 238 7.57 -3.56 3.74
C PRO A 238 8.85 -2.75 3.45
N PRO A 239 10.07 -3.17 3.85
CA PRO A 239 11.29 -2.43 3.49
C PRO A 239 11.51 -2.32 1.98
N LEU A 240 11.23 -3.37 1.20
CA LEU A 240 11.39 -3.32 -0.25
C LEU A 240 10.42 -2.33 -0.91
N GLN A 241 9.21 -2.19 -0.35
CA GLN A 241 8.20 -1.24 -0.84
C GLN A 241 8.51 0.20 -0.44
N THR A 242 8.96 0.40 0.81
CA THR A 242 9.00 1.73 1.45
C THR A 242 10.34 2.46 1.31
N GLU A 243 11.45 1.75 1.10
CA GLU A 243 12.79 2.35 0.96
C GLU A 243 13.05 2.91 -0.47
N VAL A 244 12.11 3.70 -0.98
CA VAL A 244 12.14 4.30 -2.32
C VAL A 244 12.38 5.81 -2.31
N GLY A 245 12.60 6.43 -1.14
CA GLY A 245 12.70 7.89 -1.00
C GLY A 245 13.78 8.54 -1.88
N ARG A 246 14.89 7.86 -2.16
CA ARG A 246 15.91 8.38 -3.11
C ARG A 246 15.42 8.46 -4.56
N TRP A 247 14.37 7.73 -4.90
CA TRP A 247 13.81 7.64 -6.25
C TRP A 247 12.49 8.37 -6.39
N ALA A 248 11.85 8.74 -5.28
CA ALA A 248 10.60 9.48 -5.25
C ALA A 248 10.77 10.64 -4.24
N PRO A 249 11.27 11.80 -4.68
CA PRO A 249 11.50 12.94 -3.80
C PRO A 249 10.22 13.46 -3.12
N ARG A 250 9.06 13.23 -3.75
CA ARG A 250 7.72 13.56 -3.22
C ARG A 250 7.00 12.28 -2.81
N LEU A 251 7.37 11.72 -1.66
CA LEU A 251 6.92 10.40 -1.20
C LEU A 251 6.05 10.46 0.06
N TRP A 252 4.95 9.71 0.03
CA TRP A 252 4.09 9.40 1.17
C TRP A 252 4.09 7.89 1.40
N VAL A 253 4.42 7.42 2.60
CA VAL A 253 4.47 6.00 2.93
C VAL A 253 3.42 5.68 3.99
N ARG A 254 2.57 4.69 3.72
CA ARG A 254 1.63 4.14 4.69
C ARG A 254 1.88 2.66 4.85
N ARG A 255 2.20 2.24 6.08
CA ARG A 255 2.28 0.83 6.47
C ARG A 255 0.89 0.40 6.94
N LEU A 256 0.24 -0.49 6.22
CA LEU A 256 -1.16 -0.84 6.47
C LEU A 256 -1.30 -2.25 7.05
N PRO A 257 -2.18 -2.48 8.03
CA PRO A 257 -2.61 -3.83 8.37
C PRO A 257 -3.32 -4.48 7.18
N GLY A 258 -2.88 -5.66 6.78
CA GLY A 258 -3.47 -6.40 5.65
C GLY A 258 -2.45 -7.29 4.94
N GLY A 259 -2.97 -8.16 4.07
CA GLY A 259 -2.19 -9.03 3.20
C GLY A 259 -1.87 -8.40 1.84
N HIS A 260 -1.41 -9.23 0.91
CA HIS A 260 -1.06 -8.79 -0.44
C HIS A 260 -2.27 -8.27 -1.22
N TRP A 261 -3.45 -8.86 -1.03
CA TRP A 261 -4.70 -8.46 -1.69
C TRP A 261 -5.49 -7.42 -0.89
N ILE A 262 -4.78 -6.47 -0.27
CA ILE A 262 -5.41 -5.38 0.46
C ILE A 262 -6.47 -4.59 -0.34
N PRO A 263 -6.45 -4.48 -1.69
CA PRO A 263 -7.56 -3.88 -2.43
C PRO A 263 -8.90 -4.62 -2.26
N ARG A 264 -8.90 -5.95 -2.11
CA ARG A 264 -10.10 -6.76 -1.86
C ARG A 264 -10.39 -6.90 -0.36
N GLU A 265 -9.36 -6.94 0.48
CA GLU A 265 -9.52 -7.09 1.93
C GLU A 265 -10.04 -5.81 2.58
N ARG A 266 -9.55 -4.64 2.14
CA ARG A 266 -9.82 -3.31 2.73
C ARG A 266 -10.04 -2.24 1.64
N PRO A 267 -11.04 -2.41 0.76
CA PRO A 267 -11.31 -1.46 -0.33
C PRO A 267 -11.61 -0.04 0.17
N ASP A 268 -12.19 0.08 1.37
CA ASP A 268 -12.46 1.34 2.08
C ASP A 268 -11.17 2.12 2.36
N VAL A 269 -10.14 1.44 2.87
CA VAL A 269 -8.84 2.05 3.20
C VAL A 269 -8.12 2.46 1.93
N ILE A 270 -8.12 1.59 0.91
CA ILE A 270 -7.45 1.86 -0.37
C ILE A 270 -8.11 3.02 -1.10
N ALA A 271 -9.45 3.04 -1.18
CA ALA A 271 -10.19 4.13 -1.79
C ALA A 271 -9.89 5.46 -1.09
N ARG A 272 -9.94 5.51 0.25
CA ARG A 272 -9.63 6.72 1.00
C ARG A 272 -8.20 7.20 0.74
N CYS A 273 -7.21 6.32 0.84
CA CYS A 273 -5.80 6.68 0.67
C CYS A 273 -5.52 7.22 -0.74
N ALA A 274 -6.08 6.58 -1.78
CA ALA A 274 -5.96 7.04 -3.16
C ALA A 274 -6.64 8.41 -3.35
N ALA A 275 -7.87 8.58 -2.84
CA ALA A 275 -8.60 9.84 -2.92
C ALA A 275 -7.82 11.01 -2.30
N GLU A 276 -7.22 10.81 -1.11
CA GLU A 276 -6.45 11.86 -0.45
C GLU A 276 -5.25 12.32 -1.31
N LEU A 277 -4.50 11.40 -1.93
CA LEU A 277 -3.39 11.77 -2.80
C LEU A 277 -3.85 12.46 -4.09
N VAL A 278 -4.95 11.97 -4.69
CA VAL A 278 -5.56 12.58 -5.87
C VAL A 278 -5.96 14.02 -5.56
N GLU A 279 -6.69 14.24 -4.47
CA GLU A 279 -7.15 15.57 -4.05
C GLU A 279 -6.00 16.51 -3.75
N LEU A 280 -4.94 16.04 -3.11
CA LEU A 280 -3.72 16.84 -2.91
C LEU A 280 -3.09 17.25 -4.25
N ALA A 281 -3.01 16.31 -5.21
CA ALA A 281 -2.42 16.57 -6.53
C ALA A 281 -3.27 17.54 -7.37
N GLU A 282 -4.58 17.57 -7.15
CA GLU A 282 -5.53 18.51 -7.76
C GLU A 282 -5.58 19.88 -7.04
N GLY A 283 -4.69 20.12 -6.05
CA GLY A 283 -4.58 21.40 -5.34
C GLY A 283 -5.40 21.52 -4.06
N GLY A 284 -6.01 20.42 -3.61
CA GLY A 284 -6.67 20.33 -2.32
C GLY A 284 -5.70 20.39 -1.13
N PRO A 285 -6.22 20.58 0.10
CA PRO A 285 -5.39 20.64 1.29
C PRO A 285 -4.78 19.28 1.62
N GLU A 286 -3.55 19.29 2.15
CA GLU A 286 -2.94 18.07 2.67
C GLU A 286 -3.66 17.64 3.97
N THR A 287 -4.22 16.43 3.97
CA THR A 287 -4.88 15.86 5.15
C THR A 287 -3.86 15.52 6.23
N ARG A 288 -4.31 15.35 7.49
CA ARG A 288 -3.41 14.92 8.58
C ARG A 288 -2.79 13.54 8.28
N SER A 289 -3.57 12.62 7.73
CA SER A 289 -3.09 11.27 7.37
C SER A 289 -1.97 11.32 6.33
N LEU A 290 -2.02 12.26 5.36
CA LEU A 290 -0.95 12.48 4.40
C LEU A 290 0.28 13.11 5.08
N ARG A 291 0.11 14.15 5.90
CA ARG A 291 1.23 14.72 6.67
C ARG A 291 1.96 13.66 7.49
N ARG A 292 1.21 12.75 8.13
CA ARG A 292 1.74 11.59 8.85
C ARG A 292 2.54 10.68 7.93
N ALA A 293 1.98 10.32 6.78
CA ALA A 293 2.61 9.40 5.83
C ALA A 293 3.95 9.91 5.25
N ARG A 294 4.22 11.22 5.25
CA ARG A 294 5.53 11.77 4.84
C ARG A 294 6.45 12.15 6.01
N SER A 295 5.99 12.01 7.25
CA SER A 295 6.76 12.37 8.44
C SER A 295 7.80 11.29 8.78
N ALA A 296 9.04 11.71 9.07
CA ALA A 296 10.09 10.82 9.57
C ALA A 296 9.98 10.55 11.10
N GLY A 297 8.96 11.10 11.76
CA GLY A 297 8.74 10.98 13.20
C GLY A 297 7.31 11.37 13.60
N PHE A 298 7.12 11.84 14.84
CA PHE A 298 5.79 12.09 15.39
C PHE A 298 5.15 13.44 15.03
N GLY A 299 5.84 14.30 14.25
CA GLY A 299 5.44 15.67 13.89
C GLY A 299 4.03 15.91 13.31
N ALA A 300 3.34 14.84 12.90
CA ALA A 300 1.97 14.89 12.36
C ALA A 300 1.05 13.81 12.99
N HIS A 301 1.47 13.22 14.11
CA HIS A 301 0.71 12.22 14.83
C HIS A 301 -0.12 12.89 15.93
N LEU A 302 -1.36 12.44 16.10
CA LEU A 302 -2.21 12.76 17.24
C LEU A 302 -2.02 11.71 18.33
N VAL A 303 -1.67 12.17 19.53
CA VAL A 303 -1.49 11.33 20.71
C VAL A 303 -2.50 11.75 21.76
N VAL A 304 -3.29 10.79 22.25
CA VAL A 304 -4.18 11.02 23.39
C VAL A 304 -3.56 10.39 24.61
N VAL A 305 -3.47 11.13 25.71
CA VAL A 305 -2.98 10.62 26.99
C VAL A 305 -4.09 10.77 28.02
N THR A 306 -4.54 9.65 28.60
CA THR A 306 -5.50 9.64 29.70
C THR A 306 -4.78 9.41 31.03
N GLY A 307 -5.27 10.04 32.10
CA GLY A 307 -4.66 9.95 33.42
C GLY A 307 -3.66 11.03 33.76
N ALA A 308 -3.35 11.12 35.05
CA ALA A 308 -2.40 12.06 35.64
C ALA A 308 -1.23 11.35 36.36
N SER A 309 -0.97 10.07 36.03
CA SER A 309 0.15 9.33 36.61
C SER A 309 1.48 9.96 36.21
N ARG A 310 2.55 9.67 36.96
CA ARG A 310 3.91 10.11 36.60
C ARG A 310 4.33 9.62 35.21
N PHE A 311 3.86 8.43 34.82
CA PHE A 311 4.08 7.90 33.48
C PHE A 311 3.30 8.68 32.41
N ALA A 312 2.03 8.99 32.64
CA ALA A 312 1.22 9.79 31.72
C ALA A 312 1.88 11.16 31.46
N LEU A 313 2.31 11.87 32.51
CA LEU A 313 3.04 13.13 32.38
C LEU A 313 4.36 13.00 31.63
N ALA A 314 5.13 11.93 31.89
CA ALA A 314 6.36 11.65 31.17
C ALA A 314 6.11 11.31 29.69
N ALA A 315 5.01 10.63 29.37
CA ALA A 315 4.60 10.33 28.00
C ALA A 315 4.21 11.59 27.23
N VAL A 316 3.42 12.49 27.83
CA VAL A 316 3.10 13.81 27.26
C VAL A 316 4.38 14.55 26.85
N ALA A 317 5.29 14.74 27.81
CA ALA A 317 6.55 15.44 27.55
C ALA A 317 7.40 14.77 26.46
N ALA A 318 7.42 13.42 26.41
CA ALA A 318 8.18 12.69 25.40
C ALA A 318 7.59 12.82 23.98
N PHE A 319 6.27 12.76 23.84
CA PHE A 319 5.60 12.90 22.54
C PHE A 319 5.59 14.35 22.04
N GLU A 320 5.39 15.34 22.92
CA GLU A 320 5.53 16.76 22.59
C GLU A 320 6.95 17.09 22.12
N ALA A 321 7.98 16.58 22.82
CA ALA A 321 9.37 16.74 22.40
C ALA A 321 9.68 16.07 21.06
N ALA A 322 8.89 15.07 20.66
CA ALA A 322 8.97 14.42 19.34
C ALA A 322 8.11 15.12 18.26
N GLY A 323 7.45 16.23 18.61
CA GLY A 323 6.64 17.06 17.72
C GLY A 323 5.19 16.60 17.55
N ALA A 324 4.72 15.64 18.35
CA ALA A 324 3.34 15.16 18.25
C ALA A 324 2.33 16.20 18.74
N GLU A 325 1.11 16.17 18.18
CA GLU A 325 -0.04 16.86 18.76
C GLU A 325 -0.57 16.01 19.92
N VAL A 326 -0.48 16.52 21.15
CA VAL A 326 -0.88 15.78 22.35
C VAL A 326 -2.16 16.36 22.94
N VAL A 327 -3.16 15.51 23.15
CA VAL A 327 -4.41 15.83 23.86
C VAL A 327 -4.46 15.05 25.16
N THR A 328 -4.70 15.73 26.28
CA THR A 328 -4.70 15.12 27.61
C THR A 328 -6.09 15.13 28.23
N ALA A 329 -6.42 14.08 28.99
CA ALA A 329 -7.64 14.01 29.79
C ALA A 329 -7.38 13.31 31.13
N ALA A 330 -7.79 13.89 32.25
CA ALA A 330 -7.46 13.37 33.57
C ALA A 330 -8.14 12.02 33.87
N ALA A 331 -9.46 11.92 33.72
CA ALA A 331 -10.22 10.68 33.84
C ALA A 331 -11.58 10.87 33.17
N PRO A 332 -11.82 10.33 31.95
CA PRO A 332 -13.13 10.45 31.32
C PRO A 332 -14.15 9.61 32.09
N GLU A 333 -15.32 10.20 32.40
CA GLU A 333 -16.43 9.49 33.06
C GLU A 333 -17.02 8.41 32.14
N ASP A 334 -17.09 8.70 30.84
CA ASP A 334 -17.51 7.78 29.78
C ASP A 334 -16.44 7.73 28.67
N ALA A 335 -15.77 6.58 28.56
CA ALA A 335 -14.71 6.37 27.60
C ALA A 335 -15.18 6.39 26.13
N GLU A 336 -16.38 5.90 25.84
CA GLU A 336 -16.91 5.84 24.47
C GLU A 336 -17.32 7.23 24.00
N GLN A 337 -18.01 7.99 24.86
CA GLN A 337 -18.38 9.37 24.57
C GLN A 337 -17.13 10.25 24.43
N PHE A 338 -16.14 10.09 25.31
CA PHE A 338 -14.87 10.80 25.20
C PHE A 338 -14.14 10.49 23.89
N ALA A 339 -14.02 9.21 23.51
CA ALA A 339 -13.40 8.84 22.25
C ALA A 339 -14.14 9.43 21.04
N LYS A 340 -15.47 9.48 21.08
CA LYS A 340 -16.28 10.12 20.03
C LYS A 340 -16.00 11.62 19.92
N GLU A 341 -15.95 12.34 21.04
CA GLU A 341 -15.65 13.77 21.05
C GLU A 341 -14.24 14.08 20.52
N ILE A 342 -13.25 13.27 20.90
CA ILE A 342 -11.89 13.39 20.34
C ILE A 342 -11.91 13.17 18.83
N ARG A 343 -12.61 12.13 18.34
CA ARG A 343 -12.74 11.87 16.91
C ARG A 343 -13.39 13.03 16.16
N GLU A 344 -14.42 13.65 16.72
CA GLU A 344 -15.13 14.77 16.10
C GLU A 344 -14.29 16.06 16.06
N ARG A 345 -13.54 16.36 17.13
CA ARG A 345 -12.75 17.59 17.24
C ARG A 345 -11.37 17.49 16.60
N HIS A 346 -10.71 16.37 16.80
CA HIS A 346 -9.31 16.17 16.44
C HIS A 346 -9.12 15.06 15.40
N GLY A 347 -10.11 14.21 15.15
CA GLY A 347 -9.93 12.98 14.36
C GLY A 347 -9.46 11.80 15.22
N VAL A 348 -9.31 10.64 14.57
CA VAL A 348 -8.87 9.41 15.26
C VAL A 348 -7.38 9.55 15.64
N PRO A 349 -7.00 9.28 16.91
CA PRO A 349 -5.61 9.34 17.34
C PRO A 349 -4.78 8.22 16.73
N ASP A 350 -3.48 8.48 16.57
CA ASP A 350 -2.51 7.49 16.12
C ASP A 350 -1.96 6.68 17.29
N VAL A 351 -1.84 7.31 18.46
CA VAL A 351 -1.39 6.69 19.70
C VAL A 351 -2.32 7.08 20.84
N VAL A 352 -2.69 6.11 21.66
CA VAL A 352 -3.36 6.35 22.94
C VAL A 352 -2.49 5.81 24.07
N VAL A 353 -2.15 6.65 25.02
CA VAL A 353 -1.53 6.25 26.28
C VAL A 353 -2.64 6.17 27.32
N ASP A 354 -3.04 4.95 27.64
CA ASP A 354 -4.22 4.71 28.46
C ASP A 354 -3.87 4.55 29.93
N GLY A 355 -4.23 5.55 30.73
CA GLY A 355 -4.14 5.53 32.19
C GLY A 355 -5.49 5.36 32.89
N HIS A 356 -6.62 5.35 32.16
CA HIS A 356 -7.96 5.37 32.75
C HIS A 356 -9.03 4.58 31.95
N GLY A 357 -8.66 3.56 31.20
CA GLY A 357 -9.58 2.58 30.60
C GLY A 357 -10.29 3.05 29.32
N ALA A 358 -9.76 4.06 28.62
CA ALA A 358 -10.31 4.55 27.35
C ALA A 358 -9.71 3.84 26.12
N GLY A 359 -8.64 3.06 26.30
CA GLY A 359 -7.87 2.46 25.22
C GLY A 359 -8.68 1.54 24.32
N ARG A 360 -9.68 0.85 24.86
CA ARG A 360 -10.58 -0.02 24.08
C ARG A 360 -11.45 0.74 23.09
N ALA A 361 -12.04 1.85 23.51
CA ALA A 361 -12.91 2.68 22.67
C ALA A 361 -12.11 3.23 21.48
N PHE A 362 -10.91 3.77 21.76
CA PHE A 362 -10.02 4.25 20.71
C PHE A 362 -9.50 3.14 19.80
N ALA A 363 -9.17 1.95 20.32
CA ALA A 363 -8.76 0.82 19.50
C ALA A 363 -9.84 0.43 18.47
N GLY A 364 -11.12 0.52 18.87
CA GLY A 364 -12.25 0.35 17.95
C GLY A 364 -12.24 1.37 16.81
N GLN A 365 -12.11 2.65 17.13
CA GLN A 365 -12.04 3.72 16.13
C GLN A 365 -10.83 3.61 15.20
N MET A 366 -9.65 3.24 15.74
CA MET A 366 -8.45 2.99 14.94
C MET A 366 -8.64 1.81 13.99
N ALA A 367 -9.28 0.73 14.45
CA ALA A 367 -9.56 -0.44 13.63
C ALA A 367 -10.55 -0.12 12.49
N GLU A 368 -11.59 0.67 12.78
CA GLU A 368 -12.52 1.23 11.79
C GLU A 368 -11.79 2.07 10.75
N GLN A 369 -10.86 2.95 11.19
CA GLN A 369 -10.05 3.75 10.27
C GLN A 369 -9.16 2.87 9.38
N GLY A 370 -8.61 1.78 9.91
CA GLY A 370 -7.91 0.76 9.14
C GLY A 370 -6.47 1.09 8.73
N GLU A 371 -5.88 2.17 9.25
CA GLU A 371 -4.45 2.50 9.05
C GLU A 371 -3.57 1.97 10.20
N GLY A 372 -4.15 1.20 11.11
CA GLY A 372 -3.50 0.77 12.34
C GLY A 372 -3.64 1.82 13.43
N GLY A 373 -2.70 1.82 14.37
CA GLY A 373 -2.69 2.66 15.55
C GLY A 373 -2.02 1.94 16.72
N ALA A 374 -1.73 2.66 17.78
CA ALA A 374 -1.11 2.09 18.97
C ALA A 374 -1.87 2.44 20.25
N VAL A 375 -1.99 1.47 21.15
CA VAL A 375 -2.51 1.67 22.50
C VAL A 375 -1.45 1.22 23.50
N VAL A 376 -1.01 2.14 24.34
CA VAL A 376 -0.05 1.92 25.41
C VAL A 376 -0.81 1.68 26.70
N LEU A 377 -0.57 0.54 27.32
CA LEU A 377 -1.31 0.03 28.47
C LEU A 377 -0.33 -0.36 29.59
N HIS A 378 -0.81 -0.43 30.82
CA HIS A 378 -0.04 -1.02 31.93
C HIS A 378 -0.37 -2.50 32.16
N ASP A 379 -1.57 -2.96 31.81
CA ASP A 379 -1.99 -4.35 32.01
C ASP A 379 -1.64 -5.23 30.79
N PRO A 380 -0.77 -6.25 30.94
CA PRO A 380 -0.48 -7.22 29.90
C PRO A 380 -1.71 -8.01 29.41
N ALA A 381 -2.68 -8.29 30.29
CA ALA A 381 -3.88 -9.05 29.95
C ALA A 381 -4.79 -8.22 29.02
N GLU A 382 -5.00 -6.95 29.34
CA GLU A 382 -5.71 -6.02 28.45
C GLU A 382 -5.00 -5.85 27.10
N ALA A 383 -3.67 -5.76 27.09
CA ALA A 383 -2.91 -5.67 25.85
C ALA A 383 -3.09 -6.93 24.97
N ALA A 384 -3.11 -8.13 25.58
CA ALA A 384 -3.39 -9.37 24.86
C ALA A 384 -4.83 -9.41 24.31
N HIS A 385 -5.79 -8.91 25.08
CA HIS A 385 -7.18 -8.80 24.66
C HIS A 385 -7.34 -7.86 23.46
N LEU A 386 -6.73 -6.67 23.48
CA LEU A 386 -6.78 -5.73 22.36
C LEU A 386 -6.17 -6.32 21.09
N ARG A 387 -5.02 -6.99 21.19
CA ARG A 387 -4.39 -7.65 20.02
C ARG A 387 -5.29 -8.71 19.39
N THR A 388 -6.07 -9.41 20.21
CA THR A 388 -6.99 -10.46 19.75
C THR A 388 -8.24 -9.86 19.12
N ARG A 389 -8.81 -8.84 19.77
CA ARG A 389 -10.07 -8.22 19.34
C ARG A 389 -9.91 -7.29 18.14
N PHE A 390 -8.79 -6.59 18.04
CA PHE A 390 -8.52 -5.62 16.97
C PHE A 390 -7.21 -5.97 16.24
N PRO A 391 -7.24 -6.96 15.34
CA PRO A 391 -6.09 -7.30 14.51
C PRO A 391 -5.60 -6.06 13.74
N GLY A 392 -4.30 -5.76 13.85
CA GLY A 392 -3.70 -4.58 13.22
C GLY A 392 -3.48 -3.38 14.15
N ILE A 393 -4.01 -3.41 15.37
CA ILE A 393 -3.69 -2.42 16.41
C ILE A 393 -2.50 -2.90 17.23
N THR A 394 -1.52 -2.00 17.42
CA THR A 394 -0.33 -2.27 18.22
C THR A 394 -0.62 -2.00 19.69
N ALA A 395 -0.78 -3.05 20.50
CA ALA A 395 -0.82 -2.88 21.95
C ALA A 395 0.61 -2.94 22.53
N VAL A 396 1.05 -1.90 23.25
CA VAL A 396 2.35 -1.81 23.93
C VAL A 396 2.12 -1.83 25.43
N VAL A 397 2.86 -2.67 26.15
CA VAL A 397 2.84 -2.65 27.62
C VAL A 397 3.96 -1.72 28.11
N ALA A 398 3.58 -0.69 28.86
CA ALA A 398 4.53 0.22 29.50
C ALA A 398 5.32 -0.51 30.59
N ASP A 399 6.62 -0.21 30.69
CA ASP A 399 7.51 -0.78 31.69
C ASP A 399 7.30 -0.12 33.06
N ASP A 400 7.42 -0.88 34.15
CA ASP A 400 7.32 -0.42 35.54
C ASP A 400 8.56 0.33 36.03
N GLY A 401 9.57 0.50 35.18
CA GLY A 401 10.77 1.30 35.46
C GLY A 401 10.52 2.82 35.58
N PRO A 402 11.59 3.64 35.72
CA PRO A 402 11.47 5.09 35.85
C PRO A 402 10.61 5.71 34.72
N PRO A 403 9.61 6.55 35.02
CA PRO A 403 8.62 7.04 34.06
C PRO A 403 9.20 7.63 32.77
N GLU A 404 10.25 8.44 32.88
CA GLU A 404 10.90 9.10 31.75
C GLU A 404 11.62 8.09 30.85
N ARG A 405 12.16 7.02 31.44
CA ARG A 405 12.81 5.94 30.69
C ARG A 405 11.75 5.05 30.02
N ALA A 406 10.67 4.74 30.71
CA ALA A 406 9.56 3.97 30.16
C ALA A 406 8.90 4.71 28.97
N ALA A 407 8.62 6.00 29.10
CA ALA A 407 8.06 6.82 28.02
C ALA A 407 8.99 6.87 26.79
N LYS A 408 10.31 7.03 26.99
CA LYS A 408 11.29 6.97 25.89
C LYS A 408 11.35 5.59 25.22
N LYS A 409 11.17 4.49 25.97
CA LYS A 409 11.09 3.14 25.39
C LYS A 409 9.84 2.99 24.52
N VAL A 410 8.69 3.46 24.99
CA VAL A 410 7.43 3.47 24.25
C VAL A 410 7.56 4.26 22.95
N LEU A 411 8.09 5.49 23.03
CA LEU A 411 8.32 6.34 21.86
C LEU A 411 9.20 5.63 20.80
N ARG A 412 10.27 4.94 21.23
CA ARG A 412 11.14 4.16 20.33
C ARG A 412 10.46 2.93 19.75
N ALA A 413 9.63 2.26 20.53
CA ALA A 413 8.89 1.08 20.07
C ALA A 413 7.81 1.45 19.04
N LEU A 414 7.28 2.67 19.11
CA LEU A 414 6.25 3.19 18.22
C LEU A 414 6.79 4.06 17.08
N ALA A 415 8.11 4.24 16.98
CA ALA A 415 8.68 5.08 15.93
C ALA A 415 8.32 4.53 14.53
N PRO A 416 7.83 5.39 13.61
CA PRO A 416 7.27 4.98 12.31
C PRO A 416 8.26 4.40 11.29
#